data_AF-A0A2N7JYC5-F1
#
_entry.id   AF-A0A2N7JYC5-F1
#
_cell.length_a   1.000
_cell.length_b   1.000
_cell.length_c   1.000
_cell.angle_alpha   90.00
_cell.angle_beta   90.00
_cell.angle_gamma   90.00
#
_symmetry.space_group_name_H-M   'P 1'
#
loop_
_entity.id
_entity.type
_entity.pdbx_description
1 polymer ?
#
loop_
_entity_poly.entity_id
_entity_poly.type
_entity_poly.pdbx_seq_one_letter_code
_entity_poly.pdbx_strand_id
1 'polypeptide(L)'
;MTCTKFKLTTVAALVFAATNANAALYDVVEVTPSITGASEIFGVAIQPGVATDGTSELAKGCFDSSATNCAASTFKLAGETRNAVDGIGYREEVPFAMDAPFQYIQERDDFENYCYRELRYSTCESWADNRWSTWSKESNLSYVNAKAFVENGSSISSYNVAITALDDSGVPVGIESNGSDIRYNAVTTVPLTASSESRAFGALTVDNAGTDIIYNFGSISVKGPVTDTSNTTFSSKAAIWKDGEVHQFDWSRGGNAQEGDYFAQGSMRGLTENSGKLYGVGFDTVNGNGDLQDMNASVFVSDSLDISGANWTTKIISGAEVKSGSSNDDARYSNSVATDINENLFAVGYSKRNGYVPENGSAGNKMFVVTDASASTPTATYLSGGIFFGGASGEAKAVNNFNEFVGQVDAETTREVDGSERRHRGFIYPYNVASSKDERRVDIFNGQAWWLDDLTNDGNASGENNKFRIIDASGINDAGVISATAIKCTVGGTTQPYDTTSHNSYCGGAASNAVEEVVAVKLIPIAGKGKADIQTRSADSEKVDRQGGSLGWFALTVLGLLGFRRKFK
;
A
#
# COMPACT_ATOMS: atom_id res chain seq x y z
N MET A 1 45.92 22.52 -6.93
CA MET A 1 44.81 23.44 -6.63
C MET A 1 43.50 22.68 -6.84
N THR A 2 43.17 21.70 -6.00
CA THR A 2 42.28 21.84 -4.83
C THR A 2 41.05 22.70 -5.13
N CYS A 3 39.95 22.04 -5.52
CA CYS A 3 38.63 22.51 -5.17
C CYS A 3 37.87 21.33 -4.56
N THR A 4 37.38 21.59 -3.36
CA THR A 4 37.11 20.65 -2.28
C THR A 4 35.89 19.77 -2.51
N LYS A 5 36.06 18.46 -2.30
CA LYS A 5 34.98 17.51 -2.06
C LYS A 5 34.20 17.99 -0.84
N PHE A 6 32.99 18.51 -1.04
CA PHE A 6 32.08 18.77 0.06
C PHE A 6 31.47 17.43 0.51
N LYS A 7 32.10 16.82 1.53
CA LYS A 7 31.51 15.72 2.29
C LYS A 7 30.46 16.33 3.22
N LEU A 8 29.19 16.17 2.90
CA LEU A 8 28.10 16.38 3.86
C LEU A 8 28.00 15.12 4.74
N THR A 9 28.89 15.02 5.71
CA THR A 9 28.57 14.32 6.97
C THR A 9 27.70 15.27 7.78
N THR A 10 26.39 15.15 7.64
CA THR A 10 25.45 15.78 8.57
C THR A 10 24.53 14.69 9.09
N VAL A 11 24.95 14.10 10.21
CA VAL A 11 24.03 13.56 11.20
C VAL A 11 23.20 14.74 11.67
N ALA A 12 21.92 14.77 11.30
CA ALA A 12 20.94 15.68 11.87
C ALA A 12 19.62 14.93 12.06
N ALA A 13 19.57 14.11 13.11
CA ALA A 13 18.33 13.80 13.79
C ALA A 13 17.89 15.08 14.52
N LEU A 14 17.14 15.92 13.83
CA LEU A 14 16.35 17.00 14.43
C LEU A 14 14.94 16.82 13.93
N VAL A 15 14.18 15.95 14.62
CA VAL A 15 12.73 16.00 14.62
C VAL A 15 12.38 17.39 15.13
N PHE A 16 12.01 18.31 14.25
CA PHE A 16 11.43 19.56 14.68
C PHE A 16 10.19 19.19 15.49
N ALA A 17 10.14 19.66 16.74
CA ALA A 17 8.88 19.75 17.45
C ALA A 17 7.89 20.48 16.53
N ALA A 18 6.73 19.87 16.29
CA ALA A 18 5.60 20.53 15.64
C ALA A 18 5.27 21.79 16.45
N THR A 19 5.85 22.93 16.08
CA THR A 19 5.48 24.21 16.67
C THR A 19 4.15 24.59 16.06
N ASN A 20 3.10 24.18 16.78
CA ASN A 20 1.69 24.51 16.58
C ASN A 20 1.49 25.91 15.96
N ALA A 21 1.09 25.94 14.68
CA ALA A 21 0.30 27.02 14.14
C ALA A 21 -0.35 26.57 12.82
N ASN A 22 -1.53 25.97 12.98
CA ASN A 22 -2.55 25.69 11.96
C ASN A 22 -2.26 24.46 11.09
N ALA A 23 -2.97 23.38 11.38
CA ALA A 23 -3.25 22.24 10.52
C ALA A 23 -4.70 21.85 10.83
N ALA A 24 -5.46 21.35 9.84
CA ALA A 24 -6.89 21.06 10.05
C ALA A 24 -7.07 19.97 11.11
N LEU A 25 -6.69 18.73 10.77
CA LEU A 25 -6.84 17.55 11.62
C LEU A 25 -5.53 16.83 11.90
N TYR A 26 -4.56 16.91 10.99
CA TYR A 26 -3.30 16.18 11.08
C TYR A 26 -2.07 17.07 10.89
N ASP A 27 -1.08 16.90 11.76
CA ASP A 27 0.28 17.39 11.51
C ASP A 27 1.02 16.41 10.59
N VAL A 28 1.79 16.95 9.63
CA VAL A 28 2.64 16.15 8.74
C VAL A 28 4.07 16.15 9.27
N VAL A 29 4.56 14.97 9.68
CA VAL A 29 5.94 14.79 10.16
C VAL A 29 6.73 13.96 9.16
N GLU A 30 7.71 14.58 8.50
CA GLU A 30 8.64 13.87 7.61
C GLU A 30 9.54 12.92 8.40
N VAL A 31 9.67 11.68 7.92
CA VAL A 31 10.56 10.65 8.49
C VAL A 31 11.72 10.43 7.53
N THR A 32 12.92 10.78 7.99
CA THR A 32 14.15 10.67 7.18
C THR A 32 14.95 9.41 7.55
N PRO A 33 15.42 8.62 6.58
CA PRO A 33 16.25 7.44 6.85
C PRO A 33 17.70 7.82 7.11
N SER A 34 18.43 6.95 7.82
CA SER A 34 19.90 7.02 7.87
C SER A 34 20.58 6.52 6.58
N ILE A 35 19.80 6.05 5.61
CA ILE A 35 20.26 5.46 4.35
C ILE A 35 20.63 6.59 3.38
N THR A 36 21.90 6.64 2.97
CA THR A 36 22.39 7.65 2.02
C THR A 36 22.23 7.20 0.57
N GLY A 37 21.95 8.15 -0.33
CA GLY A 37 21.93 7.91 -1.77
C GLY A 37 20.60 7.37 -2.32
N ALA A 38 19.56 7.30 -1.48
CA ALA A 38 18.19 7.01 -1.91
C ALA A 38 17.62 8.13 -2.77
N SER A 39 16.87 7.77 -3.82
CA SER A 39 16.17 8.73 -4.69
C SER A 39 14.77 9.06 -4.15
N GLU A 40 14.09 8.06 -3.59
CA GLU A 40 12.71 8.15 -3.10
C GLU A 40 12.58 7.43 -1.76
N ILE A 41 11.73 7.95 -0.87
CA ILE A 41 11.48 7.39 0.46
C ILE A 41 9.96 7.23 0.64
N PHE A 42 9.52 6.03 0.99
CA PHE A 42 8.11 5.66 1.12
C PHE A 42 7.80 5.28 2.57
N GLY A 43 6.68 5.74 3.12
CA GLY A 43 6.15 5.23 4.38
C GLY A 43 5.35 3.96 4.12
N VAL A 44 5.67 2.86 4.80
CA VAL A 44 5.10 1.53 4.48
C VAL A 44 4.35 0.84 5.62
N ALA A 45 4.64 1.18 6.88
CA ALA A 45 3.89 0.68 8.03
C ALA A 45 4.02 1.63 9.23
N ILE A 46 3.05 1.56 10.14
CA ILE A 46 3.05 2.28 11.42
C ILE A 46 2.98 1.25 12.56
N GLN A 47 3.71 1.51 13.65
CA GLN A 47 3.67 0.66 14.83
C GLN A 47 2.23 0.60 15.39
N PRO A 48 1.71 -0.61 15.65
CA PRO A 48 0.46 -0.80 16.37
C PRO A 48 0.45 -0.06 17.71
N GLY A 49 -0.75 0.35 18.14
CA GLY A 49 -0.92 0.94 19.47
C GLY A 49 -2.07 1.93 19.54
N VAL A 50 -2.40 2.27 20.79
CA VAL A 50 -3.57 3.06 21.18
C VAL A 50 -3.17 4.37 21.85
N ALA A 51 -4.05 5.37 21.82
CA ALA A 51 -3.89 6.58 22.61
C ALA A 51 -4.43 6.38 24.03
N THR A 52 -3.76 6.94 25.04
CA THR A 52 -4.18 6.86 26.44
C THR A 52 -4.07 8.19 27.16
N ASP A 53 -4.84 8.37 28.21
CA ASP A 53 -4.68 9.48 29.18
C ASP A 53 -3.62 9.19 30.26
N GLY A 54 -2.85 8.10 30.08
CA GLY A 54 -1.91 7.55 31.06
C GLY A 54 -2.51 6.46 31.95
N THR A 55 -3.83 6.25 31.91
CA THR A 55 -4.53 5.21 32.69
C THR A 55 -5.47 4.35 31.86
N SER A 56 -6.14 4.93 30.87
CA SER A 56 -7.19 4.28 30.08
C SER A 56 -7.00 4.56 28.60
N GLU A 57 -7.43 3.60 27.77
CA GLU A 57 -7.51 3.79 26.32
C GLU A 57 -8.57 4.84 25.94
N LEU A 58 -8.23 5.67 24.96
CA LEU A 58 -9.05 6.78 24.51
C LEU A 58 -9.76 6.44 23.20
N ALA A 59 -11.08 6.46 23.25
CA ALA A 59 -11.98 6.21 22.13
C ALA A 59 -11.77 7.12 20.90
N LYS A 60 -11.27 8.34 21.09
CA LYS A 60 -10.97 9.28 20.00
C LYS A 60 -9.51 9.19 19.52
N GLY A 61 -8.74 8.22 20.02
CA GLY A 61 -7.32 8.14 19.73
C GLY A 61 -6.61 9.45 20.11
N CYS A 62 -5.66 9.86 19.28
CA CYS A 62 -4.91 11.10 19.47
C CYS A 62 -5.70 12.39 19.19
N PHE A 63 -6.94 12.29 18.69
CA PHE A 63 -7.82 13.47 18.61
C PHE A 63 -8.39 13.86 19.98
N ASP A 64 -8.29 13.00 20.99
CA ASP A 64 -8.73 13.35 22.33
C ASP A 64 -7.78 14.38 22.97
N SER A 65 -8.33 15.45 23.54
CA SER A 65 -7.55 16.49 24.23
C SER A 65 -6.82 15.98 25.48
N SER A 66 -7.24 14.85 26.03
CA SER A 66 -6.59 14.20 27.19
C SER A 66 -5.47 13.24 26.82
N ALA A 67 -5.24 12.98 25.53
CA ALA A 67 -4.22 12.04 25.09
C ALA A 67 -2.81 12.51 25.48
N THR A 68 -2.06 11.62 26.14
CA THR A 68 -0.73 11.95 26.69
C THR A 68 0.41 11.33 25.90
N ASN A 69 0.13 10.35 25.03
CA ASN A 69 1.12 9.56 24.30
C ASN A 69 1.05 9.76 22.77
N CYS A 70 0.77 10.98 22.30
CA CYS A 70 0.60 11.28 20.87
C CYS A 70 1.74 12.13 20.30
N ALA A 71 2.93 12.04 20.89
CA ALA A 71 4.12 12.70 20.36
C ALA A 71 4.59 12.02 19.07
N ALA A 72 5.29 12.76 18.21
CA ALA A 72 5.84 12.24 16.96
C ALA A 72 6.76 11.03 17.13
N SER A 73 7.39 10.89 18.29
CA SER A 73 8.29 9.78 18.63
C SER A 73 7.58 8.55 19.21
N THR A 74 6.27 8.59 19.48
CA THR A 74 5.60 7.51 20.23
C THR A 74 5.44 6.24 19.40
N PHE A 75 4.88 6.35 18.19
CA PHE A 75 4.63 5.21 17.30
C PHE A 75 5.64 5.24 16.17
N LYS A 76 6.49 4.23 16.04
CA LYS A 76 7.54 4.21 15.01
C LYS A 76 6.92 4.00 13.62
N LEU A 77 7.42 4.73 12.63
CA LEU A 77 7.13 4.46 11.22
C LEU A 77 8.20 3.51 10.64
N ALA A 78 7.79 2.56 9.82
CA ALA A 78 8.68 1.83 8.92
C ALA A 78 8.65 2.45 7.54
N GLY A 79 9.83 2.61 6.94
CA GLY A 79 9.98 3.21 5.63
C GLY A 79 10.86 2.39 4.71
N GLU A 80 10.75 2.70 3.43
CA GLU A 80 11.50 2.08 2.35
C GLU A 80 12.13 3.12 1.44
N THR A 81 13.32 2.82 0.95
CA THR A 81 14.01 3.65 -0.05
C THR A 81 14.04 2.95 -1.39
N ARG A 82 13.97 3.72 -2.48
CA ARG A 82 14.19 3.26 -3.86
C ARG A 82 15.26 4.10 -4.56
N ASN A 83 16.04 3.45 -5.41
CA ASN A 83 17.00 4.11 -6.30
C ASN A 83 16.45 4.24 -7.73
N ALA A 84 15.59 3.29 -8.13
CA ALA A 84 14.86 3.23 -9.38
C ALA A 84 13.46 2.65 -9.15
N VAL A 85 12.58 2.79 -10.14
CA VAL A 85 11.25 2.18 -10.11
C VAL A 85 11.36 0.66 -10.00
N ASP A 86 10.44 0.04 -9.27
CA ASP A 86 10.39 -1.41 -9.12
C ASP A 86 10.17 -2.07 -10.48
N GLY A 87 10.99 -3.06 -10.80
CA GLY A 87 10.75 -3.92 -11.95
C GLY A 87 9.51 -4.78 -11.67
N ILE A 88 9.69 -5.75 -10.77
CA ILE A 88 8.59 -6.51 -10.17
C ILE A 88 8.52 -6.12 -8.70
N GLY A 89 7.31 -5.88 -8.21
CA GLY A 89 7.08 -5.55 -6.80
C GLY A 89 7.63 -6.61 -5.85
N TYR A 90 8.05 -6.19 -4.66
CA TYR A 90 8.71 -7.07 -3.68
C TYR A 90 7.74 -7.88 -2.80
N ARG A 91 6.43 -7.69 -2.98
CA ARG A 91 5.39 -8.23 -2.09
C ARG A 91 4.59 -9.37 -2.70
N GLU A 92 4.37 -9.35 -4.01
CA GLU A 92 3.44 -10.29 -4.65
C GLU A 92 4.04 -11.69 -4.87
N GLU A 93 3.18 -12.70 -4.81
CA GLU A 93 3.51 -14.10 -5.07
C GLU A 93 3.77 -14.36 -6.56
N VAL A 94 3.11 -13.59 -7.42
CA VAL A 94 3.25 -13.63 -8.87
C VAL A 94 3.50 -12.23 -9.45
N PRO A 95 4.14 -12.12 -10.62
CA PRO A 95 4.31 -10.84 -11.30
C PRO A 95 2.98 -10.12 -11.47
N PHE A 96 2.98 -8.83 -11.14
CA PHE A 96 1.80 -7.94 -11.25
C PHE A 96 0.54 -8.44 -10.51
N ALA A 97 0.71 -9.32 -9.51
CA ALA A 97 -0.38 -9.95 -8.74
C ALA A 97 -1.42 -10.72 -9.57
N MET A 98 -1.12 -11.03 -10.85
CA MET A 98 -2.05 -11.73 -11.75
C MET A 98 -1.41 -12.82 -12.61
N ASP A 99 -0.08 -12.78 -12.81
CA ASP A 99 0.63 -13.65 -13.76
C ASP A 99 0.94 -15.02 -13.16
N ALA A 100 -0.09 -15.82 -12.91
CA ALA A 100 0.02 -17.21 -12.46
C ALA A 100 0.92 -18.12 -13.34
N PRO A 101 1.10 -17.89 -14.66
CA PRO A 101 2.06 -18.66 -15.45
C PRO A 101 3.49 -18.07 -15.49
N PHE A 102 3.74 -16.91 -14.87
CA PHE A 102 5.06 -16.24 -14.85
C PHE A 102 5.62 -15.90 -16.25
N GLN A 103 4.74 -15.52 -17.16
CA GLN A 103 5.08 -15.24 -18.55
C GLN A 103 5.59 -13.82 -18.75
N TYR A 104 5.24 -12.87 -17.88
CA TYR A 104 5.47 -11.45 -18.16
C TYR A 104 6.87 -10.93 -17.74
N ILE A 105 7.85 -11.82 -17.52
CA ILE A 105 9.09 -11.45 -16.83
C ILE A 105 10.36 -11.97 -17.50
N GLN A 106 10.22 -12.58 -18.68
CA GLN A 106 11.34 -13.22 -19.37
C GLN A 106 12.14 -12.17 -20.17
N GLU A 107 11.45 -11.20 -20.77
CA GLU A 107 12.05 -10.15 -21.61
C GLU A 107 11.37 -8.78 -21.47
N ARG A 108 11.95 -7.75 -22.11
CA ARG A 108 11.44 -6.37 -22.05
C ARG A 108 10.04 -6.24 -22.64
N ASP A 109 9.77 -6.96 -23.72
CA ASP A 109 8.49 -6.91 -24.42
C ASP A 109 7.35 -7.51 -23.59
N ASP A 110 7.67 -8.38 -22.63
CA ASP A 110 6.68 -8.90 -21.69
C ASP A 110 6.08 -7.82 -20.78
N PHE A 111 6.91 -6.91 -20.28
CA PHE A 111 6.45 -5.75 -19.50
C PHE A 111 5.56 -4.85 -20.35
N GLU A 112 5.95 -4.64 -21.61
CA GLU A 112 5.16 -3.87 -22.56
C GLU A 112 3.80 -4.53 -22.84
N ASN A 113 3.79 -5.86 -23.04
CA ASN A 113 2.58 -6.64 -23.23
C ASN A 113 1.64 -6.56 -22.02
N TYR A 114 2.17 -6.69 -20.81
CA TYR A 114 1.38 -6.48 -19.60
C TYR A 114 0.76 -5.08 -19.58
N CYS A 115 1.56 -4.04 -19.85
CA CYS A 115 1.05 -2.67 -19.87
C CYS A 115 -0.06 -2.50 -20.91
N TYR A 116 0.13 -2.95 -22.16
CA TYR A 116 -0.90 -2.80 -23.19
C TYR A 116 -2.17 -3.58 -22.89
N ARG A 117 -2.06 -4.78 -22.30
CA ARG A 117 -3.21 -5.64 -22.06
C ARG A 117 -3.99 -5.21 -20.83
N GLU A 118 -3.29 -4.89 -19.75
CA GLU A 118 -3.88 -4.75 -18.41
C GLU A 118 -3.96 -3.32 -17.90
N LEU A 119 -3.03 -2.44 -18.29
CA LEU A 119 -3.04 -1.02 -17.89
C LEU A 119 -3.64 -0.13 -18.99
N ARG A 120 -3.44 -0.51 -20.25
CA ARG A 120 -3.96 0.15 -21.46
C ARG A 120 -3.41 1.57 -21.68
N TYR A 121 -2.24 1.90 -21.15
CA TYR A 121 -1.65 3.23 -21.32
C TYR A 121 -1.14 3.45 -22.75
N SER A 122 -1.07 4.71 -23.21
CA SER A 122 -0.38 5.06 -24.46
C SER A 122 1.14 5.18 -24.31
N THR A 123 1.65 5.06 -23.09
CA THR A 123 3.08 5.22 -22.74
C THR A 123 3.76 3.89 -22.43
N CYS A 124 3.20 2.76 -22.88
CA CYS A 124 3.64 1.43 -22.48
C CYS A 124 5.09 1.10 -22.86
N GLU A 125 5.60 1.63 -23.98
CA GLU A 125 7.02 1.47 -24.34
C GLU A 125 7.95 2.02 -23.24
N SER A 126 7.74 3.28 -22.84
CA SER A 126 8.55 3.93 -21.81
C SER A 126 8.29 3.33 -20.42
N TRP A 127 7.05 2.94 -20.15
CA TRP A 127 6.69 2.24 -18.91
C TRP A 127 7.48 0.94 -18.76
N ALA A 128 7.56 0.15 -19.84
CA ALA A 128 8.28 -1.11 -19.89
C ALA A 128 9.79 -0.92 -19.78
N ASP A 129 10.36 0.04 -20.53
CA ASP A 129 11.80 0.32 -20.51
C ASP A 129 12.30 0.64 -19.09
N ASN A 130 11.58 1.49 -18.36
CA ASN A 130 11.95 1.88 -17.01
C ASN A 130 11.99 0.66 -16.06
N ARG A 131 10.96 -0.19 -16.11
CA ARG A 131 10.81 -1.35 -15.19
C ARG A 131 11.74 -2.50 -15.57
N TRP A 132 11.87 -2.79 -16.86
CA TRP A 132 12.83 -3.77 -17.36
C TRP A 132 14.28 -3.39 -17.00
N SER A 133 14.62 -2.10 -17.04
CA SER A 133 15.97 -1.63 -16.67
C SER A 133 16.36 -1.93 -15.22
N THR A 134 15.37 -2.06 -14.33
CA THR A 134 15.55 -2.50 -12.95
C THR A 134 15.53 -4.02 -12.86
N TRP A 135 14.48 -4.67 -13.41
CA TRP A 135 14.31 -6.12 -13.34
C TRP A 135 15.48 -6.90 -13.93
N SER A 136 16.00 -6.47 -15.09
CA SER A 136 17.16 -7.10 -15.74
C SER A 136 18.45 -7.07 -14.90
N LYS A 137 18.56 -6.14 -13.93
CA LYS A 137 19.66 -6.10 -12.97
C LYS A 137 19.35 -6.92 -11.72
N GLU A 138 18.11 -6.88 -11.25
CA GLU A 138 17.67 -7.61 -10.06
C GLU A 138 17.52 -9.11 -10.26
N SER A 139 17.40 -9.59 -11.49
CA SER A 139 17.21 -11.02 -11.79
C SER A 139 18.37 -11.90 -11.29
N ASN A 140 19.56 -11.32 -11.07
CA ASN A 140 20.70 -12.00 -10.45
C ASN A 140 20.81 -11.86 -8.92
N LEU A 141 19.83 -11.20 -8.29
CA LEU A 141 19.68 -10.94 -6.85
C LEU A 141 20.79 -10.12 -6.15
N SER A 142 21.87 -9.76 -6.85
CA SER A 142 22.98 -8.97 -6.30
C SER A 142 22.73 -7.45 -6.32
N TYR A 143 21.87 -6.98 -7.22
CA TYR A 143 21.54 -5.57 -7.34
C TYR A 143 20.49 -5.15 -6.30
N VAL A 144 20.82 -4.16 -5.47
CA VAL A 144 19.94 -3.64 -4.41
C VAL A 144 19.31 -2.33 -4.83
N ASN A 145 18.03 -2.38 -5.16
CA ASN A 145 17.19 -1.22 -5.46
C ASN A 145 16.40 -0.76 -4.22
N ALA A 146 15.87 -1.71 -3.45
CA ALA A 146 15.00 -1.48 -2.31
C ALA A 146 15.75 -1.71 -0.99
N LYS A 147 15.69 -0.76 -0.08
CA LYS A 147 16.15 -0.95 1.31
C LYS A 147 15.03 -0.49 2.24
N ALA A 148 14.97 -1.07 3.43
CA ALA A 148 13.94 -0.74 4.41
C ALA A 148 14.57 -0.40 5.76
N PHE A 149 13.89 0.45 6.52
CA PHE A 149 14.32 0.92 7.84
C PHE A 149 13.12 1.09 8.76
N VAL A 150 13.36 1.01 10.06
CA VAL A 150 12.43 1.52 11.07
C VAL A 150 12.97 2.87 11.53
N GLU A 151 12.08 3.84 11.78
CA GLU A 151 12.44 5.19 12.24
C GLU A 151 13.53 5.19 13.32
N ASN A 152 14.54 6.06 13.16
CA ASN A 152 15.77 6.12 13.96
C ASN A 152 16.71 4.89 13.87
N GLY A 153 16.42 3.94 12.97
CA GLY A 153 17.23 2.75 12.71
C GLY A 153 18.04 2.82 11.42
N SER A 154 18.91 1.82 11.23
CA SER A 154 19.62 1.57 9.98
C SER A 154 18.78 0.71 9.01
N SER A 155 19.34 0.45 7.82
CA SER A 155 18.79 -0.58 6.92
C SER A 155 18.67 -1.91 7.66
N ILE A 156 17.55 -2.61 7.50
CA ILE A 156 17.30 -3.91 8.16
C ILE A 156 17.92 -5.08 7.42
N SER A 157 18.27 -4.90 6.14
CA SER A 157 18.96 -5.89 5.32
C SER A 157 20.05 -5.25 4.48
N SER A 158 21.00 -6.07 4.02
CA SER A 158 22.00 -5.69 3.01
C SER A 158 21.51 -5.93 1.58
N TYR A 159 20.39 -6.64 1.42
CA TYR A 159 19.79 -6.97 0.13
C TYR A 159 18.46 -6.24 -0.09
N ASN A 160 17.78 -6.52 -1.20
CA ASN A 160 16.44 -6.02 -1.41
C ASN A 160 15.52 -6.48 -0.28
N VAL A 161 14.87 -5.54 0.37
CA VAL A 161 13.96 -5.81 1.49
C VAL A 161 12.78 -4.85 1.46
N ALA A 162 11.60 -5.38 1.79
CA ALA A 162 10.37 -4.64 1.97
C ALA A 162 9.75 -4.97 3.32
N ILE A 163 9.26 -3.95 4.04
CA ILE A 163 8.53 -4.12 5.31
C ILE A 163 7.03 -4.14 4.99
N THR A 164 6.32 -5.08 5.56
CA THR A 164 4.86 -5.24 5.42
C THR A 164 4.12 -4.80 6.67
N ALA A 165 4.72 -4.98 7.85
CA ALA A 165 4.16 -4.54 9.12
C ALA A 165 5.25 -4.31 10.19
N LEU A 166 4.83 -3.74 11.32
CA LEU A 166 5.58 -3.73 12.57
C LEU A 166 4.77 -4.50 13.62
N ASP A 167 5.44 -5.29 14.46
CA ASP A 167 4.79 -5.86 15.65
C ASP A 167 4.56 -4.80 16.74
N ASP A 168 3.93 -5.20 17.85
CA ASP A 168 3.61 -4.31 18.97
C ASP A 168 4.87 -3.66 19.59
N SER A 169 6.03 -4.30 19.47
CA SER A 169 7.33 -3.81 19.95
C SER A 169 8.05 -2.91 18.91
N GLY A 170 7.47 -2.74 17.72
CA GLY A 170 8.07 -2.00 16.61
C GLY A 170 9.18 -2.78 15.89
N VAL A 171 9.20 -4.11 15.98
CA VAL A 171 10.10 -4.99 15.22
C VAL A 171 9.49 -5.24 13.84
N PRO A 172 10.26 -5.11 12.75
CA PRO A 172 9.75 -5.25 11.40
C PRO A 172 9.41 -6.70 11.04
N VAL A 173 8.29 -6.85 10.35
CA VAL A 173 7.90 -8.05 9.59
C VAL A 173 7.94 -7.70 8.11
N GLY A 174 8.36 -8.62 7.26
CA GLY A 174 8.55 -8.29 5.85
C GLY A 174 9.09 -9.41 4.98
N ILE A 175 9.74 -9.00 3.90
CA ILE A 175 10.21 -9.88 2.83
C ILE A 175 11.57 -9.37 2.38
N GLU A 176 12.58 -10.24 2.39
CA GLU A 176 13.93 -9.92 1.92
C GLU A 176 14.44 -10.95 0.91
N SER A 177 15.35 -10.52 0.04
CA SER A 177 16.18 -11.44 -0.73
C SER A 177 17.39 -11.89 0.08
N ASN A 178 17.87 -13.11 -0.16
CA ASN A 178 19.15 -13.56 0.41
C ASN A 178 20.37 -13.17 -0.46
N GLY A 179 20.14 -12.50 -1.60
CA GLY A 179 21.20 -12.06 -2.51
C GLY A 179 21.87 -13.16 -3.33
N SER A 180 21.36 -14.40 -3.30
CA SER A 180 21.91 -15.53 -4.04
C SER A 180 20.87 -16.24 -4.91
N ASP A 181 19.91 -16.91 -4.27
CA ASP A 181 19.02 -17.89 -4.91
C ASP A 181 17.57 -17.79 -4.44
N ILE A 182 17.30 -17.01 -3.39
CA ILE A 182 15.95 -16.74 -2.87
C ILE A 182 15.67 -15.26 -3.06
N ARG A 183 14.64 -14.95 -3.87
CA ARG A 183 14.18 -13.56 -4.05
C ARG A 183 13.32 -13.13 -2.87
N TYR A 184 12.50 -14.05 -2.34
CA TYR A 184 11.56 -13.76 -1.27
C TYR A 184 11.74 -14.71 -0.08
N ASN A 185 12.27 -14.17 1.01
CA ASN A 185 12.40 -14.82 2.30
C ASN A 185 11.68 -13.98 3.36
N ALA A 186 10.87 -14.61 4.20
CA ALA A 186 10.14 -13.91 5.23
C ALA A 186 11.09 -13.33 6.30
N VAL A 187 10.92 -12.05 6.61
CA VAL A 187 11.45 -11.41 7.81
C VAL A 187 10.39 -11.57 8.89
N THR A 188 10.69 -12.34 9.94
CA THR A 188 9.71 -12.80 10.93
C THR A 188 10.10 -12.41 12.36
N THR A 189 9.10 -12.30 13.23
CA THR A 189 9.29 -12.08 14.68
C THR A 189 9.17 -13.38 15.49
N VAL A 190 8.68 -14.44 14.87
CA VAL A 190 8.68 -15.81 15.40
C VAL A 190 9.37 -16.77 14.43
N PRO A 191 9.91 -17.92 14.90
CA PRO A 191 10.57 -18.89 14.03
C PRO A 191 9.65 -19.41 12.92
N LEU A 192 10.18 -19.48 11.69
CA LEU A 192 9.52 -20.06 10.53
C LEU A 192 10.39 -21.19 9.96
N THR A 193 9.78 -22.35 9.71
CA THR A 193 10.38 -23.44 8.92
C THR A 193 9.74 -23.48 7.54
N ALA A 194 10.45 -23.00 6.51
CA ALA A 194 10.02 -23.05 5.12
C ALA A 194 11.09 -23.72 4.25
N SER A 195 10.68 -24.54 3.30
CA SER A 195 11.59 -25.28 2.39
C SER A 195 11.93 -24.52 1.11
N SER A 196 11.30 -23.36 0.88
CA SER A 196 11.49 -22.52 -0.31
C SER A 196 11.11 -21.06 0.04
N GLU A 197 10.72 -20.27 -0.96
CA GLU A 197 10.37 -18.87 -0.76
C GLU A 197 9.22 -18.70 0.22
N SER A 198 9.29 -17.64 1.03
CA SER A 198 8.30 -17.31 2.03
C SER A 198 8.13 -15.80 2.12
N ARG A 199 6.94 -15.37 2.53
CA ARG A 199 6.60 -13.95 2.71
C ARG A 199 5.84 -13.79 4.00
N ALA A 200 6.16 -12.75 4.77
CA ALA A 200 5.39 -12.36 5.94
C ALA A 200 4.70 -11.02 5.69
N PHE A 201 3.43 -10.94 6.05
CA PHE A 201 2.58 -9.75 5.88
C PHE A 201 2.23 -9.07 7.20
N GLY A 202 2.32 -9.79 8.31
CA GLY A 202 2.17 -9.18 9.62
C GLY A 202 2.36 -10.14 10.78
N ALA A 203 2.14 -9.59 11.97
CA ALA A 203 2.15 -10.31 13.23
C ALA A 203 0.88 -9.99 14.01
N LEU A 204 0.39 -10.96 14.78
CA LEU A 204 -0.74 -10.78 15.70
C LEU A 204 -0.37 -11.35 17.07
N THR A 205 -0.48 -10.54 18.11
CA THR A 205 -0.40 -10.98 19.50
C THR A 205 -1.80 -11.24 20.04
N VAL A 206 -2.04 -12.42 20.60
CA VAL A 206 -3.31 -12.80 21.23
C VAL A 206 -3.06 -13.18 22.69
N ASP A 207 -3.72 -12.50 23.62
CA ASP A 207 -3.74 -12.94 25.02
C ASP A 207 -4.59 -14.21 25.16
N ASN A 208 -3.96 -15.30 25.56
CA ASN A 208 -4.63 -16.56 25.86
C ASN A 208 -4.52 -16.88 27.35
N ALA A 209 -5.46 -16.33 28.13
CA ALA A 209 -5.55 -16.53 29.58
C ALA A 209 -4.27 -16.13 30.35
N GLY A 210 -3.66 -15.00 29.98
CA GLY A 210 -2.45 -14.46 30.59
C GLY A 210 -1.15 -14.97 29.97
N THR A 211 -1.22 -15.71 28.86
CA THR A 211 -0.06 -16.10 28.06
C THR A 211 -0.26 -15.63 26.63
N ASP A 212 0.62 -14.75 26.18
CA ASP A 212 0.56 -14.24 24.81
C ASP A 212 0.99 -15.30 23.80
N ILE A 213 0.21 -15.43 22.73
CA ILE A 213 0.57 -16.18 21.53
C ILE A 213 0.87 -15.18 20.43
N ILE A 214 2.06 -15.26 19.84
CA ILE A 214 2.47 -14.42 18.72
C ILE A 214 2.39 -15.25 17.44
N TYR A 215 1.53 -14.83 16.52
CA TYR A 215 1.44 -15.37 15.18
C TYR A 215 2.18 -14.48 14.21
N ASN A 216 2.79 -15.08 13.19
CA ASN A 216 3.10 -14.40 11.94
C ASN A 216 2.29 -15.07 10.83
N PHE A 217 1.99 -14.32 9.78
CA PHE A 217 1.16 -14.80 8.68
C PHE A 217 1.65 -14.25 7.34
N GLY A 218 1.30 -14.96 6.26
CA GLY A 218 1.71 -14.61 4.90
C GLY A 218 1.51 -15.77 3.93
N SER A 219 2.58 -16.12 3.21
CA SER A 219 2.58 -17.23 2.25
C SER A 219 3.86 -18.03 2.28
N ILE A 220 3.73 -19.32 1.93
CA ILE A 220 4.85 -20.22 1.67
C ILE A 220 4.71 -20.72 0.24
N SER A 221 5.79 -20.56 -0.53
CA SER A 221 5.84 -20.98 -1.92
C SER A 221 6.56 -22.32 -2.07
N VAL A 222 6.31 -22.98 -3.19
CA VAL A 222 7.05 -24.14 -3.67
C VAL A 222 7.41 -23.90 -5.12
N LYS A 223 8.70 -24.01 -5.44
CA LYS A 223 9.19 -23.90 -6.81
C LYS A 223 8.59 -24.99 -7.69
N GLY A 224 8.00 -24.58 -8.80
CA GLY A 224 7.43 -25.47 -9.81
C GLY A 224 8.45 -25.90 -10.88
N PRO A 225 8.06 -26.82 -11.78
CA PRO A 225 8.82 -27.11 -12.99
C PRO A 225 8.81 -25.92 -13.96
N VAL A 226 9.85 -25.85 -14.79
CA VAL A 226 9.89 -24.99 -15.99
C VAL A 226 8.76 -25.39 -16.94
N THR A 227 8.12 -24.41 -17.57
CA THR A 227 7.11 -24.62 -18.61
C THR A 227 7.65 -24.18 -19.97
N ASP A 228 6.87 -24.37 -21.03
CA ASP A 228 7.23 -23.89 -22.38
C ASP A 228 7.32 -22.36 -22.45
N THR A 229 6.70 -21.67 -21.48
CA THR A 229 6.53 -20.21 -21.47
C THR A 229 7.25 -19.51 -20.31
N SER A 230 7.77 -20.25 -19.32
CA SER A 230 8.49 -19.66 -18.18
C SER A 230 9.58 -20.57 -17.62
N ASN A 231 10.75 -19.97 -17.38
CA ASN A 231 11.90 -20.61 -16.74
C ASN A 231 11.84 -20.59 -15.21
N THR A 232 10.91 -19.85 -14.61
CA THR A 232 10.80 -19.71 -13.16
C THR A 232 9.33 -19.67 -12.77
N THR A 233 8.90 -20.69 -12.03
CA THR A 233 7.51 -20.86 -11.63
C THR A 233 7.44 -21.19 -10.14
N PHE A 234 6.36 -20.73 -9.51
CA PHE A 234 6.07 -21.03 -8.12
C PHE A 234 4.58 -21.28 -7.97
N SER A 235 4.23 -22.12 -7.02
CA SER A 235 2.91 -22.13 -6.40
C SER A 235 3.04 -21.60 -4.99
N SER A 236 2.00 -20.98 -4.44
CA SER A 236 2.00 -20.46 -3.07
C SER A 236 0.74 -20.82 -2.33
N LYS A 237 0.87 -21.06 -1.02
CA LYS A 237 -0.26 -21.24 -0.12
C LYS A 237 -0.25 -20.13 0.91
N ALA A 238 -1.44 -19.68 1.30
CA ALA A 238 -1.57 -18.89 2.51
C ALA A 238 -1.00 -19.68 3.69
N ALA A 239 -0.40 -19.00 4.65
CA ALA A 239 0.22 -19.63 5.79
C ALA A 239 0.11 -18.77 7.05
N ILE A 240 0.04 -19.46 8.19
CA ILE A 240 0.15 -18.90 9.54
C ILE A 240 1.12 -19.75 10.34
N TRP A 241 1.95 -19.13 11.17
CA TRP A 241 2.93 -19.83 11.99
C TRP A 241 3.12 -19.18 13.37
N LYS A 242 3.47 -20.01 14.36
CA LYS A 242 3.84 -19.63 15.72
C LYS A 242 4.90 -20.60 16.22
N ASP A 243 5.91 -20.14 16.94
CA ASP A 243 6.91 -21.00 17.61
C ASP A 243 7.45 -22.18 16.76
N GLY A 244 7.69 -21.95 15.46
CA GLY A 244 8.13 -22.99 14.52
C GLY A 244 7.05 -23.94 14.00
N GLU A 245 5.84 -23.95 14.57
CA GLU A 245 4.65 -24.60 14.02
C GLU A 245 4.12 -23.81 12.83
N VAL A 246 3.79 -24.51 11.74
CA VAL A 246 3.32 -23.90 10.49
C VAL A 246 2.04 -24.58 10.05
N HIS A 247 1.01 -23.79 9.74
CA HIS A 247 -0.19 -24.23 9.03
C HIS A 247 -0.22 -23.59 7.65
N GLN A 248 -0.37 -24.40 6.60
CA GLN A 248 -0.55 -23.96 5.22
C GLN A 248 -1.95 -24.34 4.76
N PHE A 249 -2.64 -23.38 4.13
CA PHE A 249 -4.00 -23.57 3.65
C PHE A 249 -4.00 -24.26 2.29
N ASP A 250 -4.80 -25.32 2.16
CA ASP A 250 -5.06 -25.92 0.85
C ASP A 250 -5.89 -24.98 -0.02
N TRP A 251 -5.60 -24.95 -1.32
CA TRP A 251 -6.37 -24.16 -2.27
C TRP A 251 -7.80 -24.68 -2.37
N SER A 252 -8.77 -23.76 -2.46
CA SER A 252 -10.19 -24.07 -2.61
C SER A 252 -10.50 -24.91 -3.85
N ARG A 253 -9.70 -24.79 -4.92
CA ARG A 253 -9.81 -25.69 -6.09
C ARG A 253 -9.48 -27.16 -5.80
N GLY A 254 -8.67 -27.43 -4.79
CA GLY A 254 -8.09 -28.74 -4.52
C GLY A 254 -7.10 -29.21 -5.60
N GLY A 255 -6.55 -30.41 -5.42
CA GLY A 255 -5.69 -31.05 -6.42
C GLY A 255 -4.25 -30.55 -6.44
N ASN A 256 -3.62 -30.62 -7.62
CA ASN A 256 -2.20 -30.33 -7.80
C ASN A 256 -1.94 -28.84 -7.98
N ALA A 257 -0.72 -28.40 -7.66
CA ALA A 257 -0.29 -27.01 -7.78
C ALA A 257 -0.37 -26.41 -9.19
N GLN A 258 -0.28 -27.24 -10.22
CA GLN A 258 -0.20 -26.82 -11.63
C GLN A 258 -1.35 -27.41 -12.44
N GLU A 259 -1.90 -26.61 -13.33
CA GLU A 259 -2.83 -27.02 -14.39
C GLU A 259 -2.43 -26.28 -15.67
N GLY A 260 -2.15 -27.03 -16.74
CA GLY A 260 -1.48 -26.47 -17.93
C GLY A 260 -0.20 -25.71 -17.54
N ASP A 261 -0.11 -24.46 -17.96
CA ASP A 261 0.99 -23.54 -17.63
C ASP A 261 0.74 -22.69 -16.36
N TYR A 262 -0.41 -22.85 -15.70
CA TYR A 262 -0.82 -22.00 -14.58
C TYR A 262 -0.57 -22.66 -13.23
N PHE A 263 -0.15 -21.84 -12.27
CA PHE A 263 0.16 -22.28 -10.91
C PHE A 263 -0.77 -21.65 -9.89
N ALA A 264 -1.32 -22.47 -9.00
CA ALA A 264 -2.18 -22.00 -7.91
C ALA A 264 -1.38 -21.18 -6.89
N GLN A 265 -2.01 -20.10 -6.43
CA GLN A 265 -1.46 -19.13 -5.50
C GLN A 265 -2.39 -18.90 -4.30
N GLY A 266 -1.81 -18.46 -3.20
CA GLY A 266 -2.56 -18.12 -2.00
C GLY A 266 -1.68 -17.35 -1.04
N SER A 267 -2.28 -16.42 -0.32
CA SER A 267 -1.58 -15.61 0.68
C SER A 267 -2.54 -15.07 1.72
N MET A 268 -2.07 -14.96 2.97
CA MET A 268 -2.74 -14.23 4.03
C MET A 268 -2.13 -12.83 4.14
N ARG A 269 -2.97 -11.80 4.09
CA ARG A 269 -2.57 -10.38 4.12
C ARG A 269 -2.95 -9.67 5.43
N GLY A 270 -3.99 -10.14 6.12
CA GLY A 270 -4.39 -9.65 7.44
C GLY A 270 -4.88 -10.78 8.34
N LEU A 271 -4.81 -10.59 9.66
CA LEU A 271 -5.23 -11.57 10.66
C LEU A 271 -5.74 -10.87 11.91
N THR A 272 -6.90 -11.30 12.41
CA THR A 272 -7.43 -10.88 13.70
C THR A 272 -7.89 -12.09 14.51
N GLU A 273 -8.01 -11.91 15.82
CA GLU A 273 -8.71 -12.83 16.71
C GLU A 273 -10.12 -12.29 17.01
N ASN A 274 -11.09 -13.20 17.14
CA ASN A 274 -12.39 -12.89 17.71
C ASN A 274 -13.01 -14.14 18.36
N SER A 275 -13.32 -14.07 19.65
CA SER A 275 -14.04 -15.11 20.41
C SER A 275 -13.39 -16.50 20.38
N GLY A 276 -12.06 -16.56 20.55
CA GLY A 276 -11.24 -17.77 20.54
C GLY A 276 -10.94 -18.33 19.14
N LYS A 277 -11.22 -17.56 18.07
CA LYS A 277 -11.03 -17.95 16.68
C LYS A 277 -10.16 -16.95 15.94
N LEU A 278 -9.43 -17.45 14.95
CA LEU A 278 -8.61 -16.66 14.06
C LEU A 278 -9.37 -16.43 12.75
N TYR A 279 -9.35 -15.18 12.29
CA TYR A 279 -9.92 -14.74 11.03
C TYR A 279 -8.79 -14.10 10.21
N GLY A 280 -8.27 -14.87 9.25
CA GLY A 280 -7.33 -14.39 8.26
C GLY A 280 -8.06 -13.89 7.02
N VAL A 281 -7.50 -12.90 6.34
CA VAL A 281 -7.95 -12.45 5.01
C VAL A 281 -6.80 -12.39 4.05
N GLY A 282 -7.08 -12.52 2.75
CA GLY A 282 -6.06 -12.52 1.72
C GLY A 282 -6.65 -12.90 0.38
N PHE A 283 -6.00 -13.84 -0.30
CA PHE A 283 -6.54 -14.46 -1.50
C PHE A 283 -6.21 -15.96 -1.54
N ASP A 284 -7.04 -16.70 -2.27
CA ASP A 284 -6.90 -18.12 -2.52
C ASP A 284 -7.28 -18.45 -3.96
N THR A 285 -6.85 -19.61 -4.46
CA THR A 285 -7.12 -20.02 -5.84
C THR A 285 -8.36 -20.90 -5.96
N VAL A 286 -9.23 -20.55 -6.92
CA VAL A 286 -10.30 -21.41 -7.43
C VAL A 286 -10.06 -21.75 -8.92
N ASN A 287 -10.77 -22.76 -9.44
CA ASN A 287 -10.70 -23.09 -10.86
C ASN A 287 -11.39 -22.00 -11.69
N GLY A 288 -10.69 -21.50 -12.70
CA GLY A 288 -11.26 -20.74 -13.82
C GLY A 288 -11.72 -21.66 -14.95
N ASN A 289 -11.86 -21.11 -16.16
CA ASN A 289 -12.15 -21.91 -17.35
C ASN A 289 -10.89 -22.61 -17.89
N GLY A 290 -10.99 -23.91 -18.18
CA GLY A 290 -9.85 -24.71 -18.60
C GLY A 290 -8.79 -24.76 -17.50
N ASP A 291 -7.56 -24.42 -17.85
CA ASP A 291 -6.42 -24.51 -16.95
C ASP A 291 -6.24 -23.27 -16.03
N LEU A 292 -7.07 -22.24 -16.21
CA LEU A 292 -6.93 -20.95 -15.52
C LEU A 292 -7.09 -21.07 -13.99
N GLN A 293 -6.24 -20.33 -13.28
CA GLN A 293 -6.14 -20.34 -11.82
C GLN A 293 -6.58 -18.99 -11.27
N ASP A 294 -7.84 -18.88 -10.86
CA ASP A 294 -8.46 -17.63 -10.43
C ASP A 294 -8.07 -17.28 -8.99
N MET A 295 -7.25 -16.25 -8.83
CA MET A 295 -6.86 -15.71 -7.52
C MET A 295 -7.96 -14.79 -6.97
N ASN A 296 -8.71 -15.30 -6.00
CA ASN A 296 -9.87 -14.63 -5.43
C ASN A 296 -9.66 -14.23 -3.97
N ALA A 297 -10.09 -13.02 -3.65
CA ALA A 297 -10.15 -12.51 -2.28
C ALA A 297 -10.91 -13.50 -1.38
N SER A 298 -10.31 -13.84 -0.25
CA SER A 298 -10.78 -14.95 0.59
C SER A 298 -10.63 -14.66 2.08
N VAL A 299 -11.46 -15.33 2.88
CA VAL A 299 -11.42 -15.34 4.35
C VAL A 299 -11.07 -16.75 4.84
N PHE A 300 -10.09 -16.86 5.73
CA PHE A 300 -9.65 -18.09 6.36
C PHE A 300 -10.10 -18.09 7.82
N VAL A 301 -10.95 -19.03 8.23
CA VAL A 301 -11.57 -19.04 9.57
C VAL A 301 -11.20 -20.31 10.32
N SER A 302 -10.60 -20.17 11.50
CA SER A 302 -10.35 -21.30 12.41
C SER A 302 -11.54 -21.57 13.33
N ASP A 303 -11.58 -22.77 13.90
CA ASP A 303 -12.45 -23.10 15.02
C ASP A 303 -11.77 -22.93 16.40
N SER A 304 -10.46 -22.67 16.44
CA SER A 304 -9.67 -22.45 17.67
C SER A 304 -8.37 -21.66 17.43
N LEU A 305 -7.66 -21.30 18.50
CA LEU A 305 -6.34 -20.66 18.47
C LEU A 305 -5.17 -21.64 18.22
N ASP A 306 -5.41 -22.95 18.31
CA ASP A 306 -4.37 -23.94 18.03
C ASP A 306 -4.24 -24.20 16.53
N ILE A 307 -3.31 -23.52 15.85
CA ILE A 307 -3.14 -23.62 14.39
C ILE A 307 -2.84 -25.04 13.89
N SER A 308 -2.32 -25.92 14.75
CA SER A 308 -1.96 -27.29 14.38
C SER A 308 -3.15 -28.26 14.44
N GLY A 309 -4.04 -28.05 15.42
CA GLY A 309 -5.22 -28.88 15.68
C GLY A 309 -6.54 -28.29 15.19
N ALA A 310 -6.56 -27.02 14.78
CA ALA A 310 -7.76 -26.33 14.32
C ALA A 310 -8.28 -26.88 12.99
N ASN A 311 -9.61 -26.91 12.86
CA ASN A 311 -10.24 -27.02 11.56
C ASN A 311 -10.39 -25.63 10.95
N TRP A 312 -9.99 -25.52 9.69
CA TRP A 312 -10.06 -24.27 8.94
C TRP A 312 -11.12 -24.33 7.85
N THR A 313 -11.82 -23.22 7.65
CA THR A 313 -12.74 -23.01 6.54
C THR A 313 -12.26 -21.81 5.72
N THR A 314 -11.99 -22.05 4.43
CA THR A 314 -11.75 -20.98 3.45
C THR A 314 -13.07 -20.57 2.80
N LYS A 315 -13.36 -19.27 2.78
CA LYS A 315 -14.55 -18.69 2.17
C LYS A 315 -14.13 -17.67 1.11
N ILE A 316 -14.56 -17.87 -0.13
CA ILE A 316 -14.37 -16.88 -1.20
C ILE A 316 -15.29 -15.69 -0.97
N ILE A 317 -14.77 -14.47 -1.13
CA ILE A 317 -15.55 -13.24 -0.98
C ILE A 317 -16.43 -13.04 -2.22
N SER A 318 -17.74 -13.13 -2.03
CA SER A 318 -18.72 -13.01 -3.09
C SER A 318 -18.70 -11.62 -3.73
N GLY A 319 -18.81 -11.57 -5.06
CA GLY A 319 -18.84 -10.32 -5.84
C GLY A 319 -17.46 -9.77 -6.23
N ALA A 320 -16.37 -10.23 -5.58
CA ALA A 320 -14.99 -9.90 -5.94
C ALA A 320 -14.30 -10.98 -6.80
N GLU A 321 -15.05 -11.98 -7.25
CA GLU A 321 -14.52 -13.14 -7.97
C GLU A 321 -14.03 -12.78 -9.39
N VAL A 322 -12.88 -13.32 -9.79
CA VAL A 322 -12.23 -13.16 -11.10
C VAL A 322 -13.11 -13.74 -12.23
N LYS A 323 -13.60 -14.98 -12.07
CA LYS A 323 -14.48 -15.69 -13.02
C LYS A 323 -13.90 -15.76 -14.42
N SER A 324 -12.61 -16.07 -14.54
CA SER A 324 -11.94 -16.11 -15.84
C SER A 324 -12.61 -17.13 -16.77
N GLY A 325 -12.88 -16.70 -18.01
CA GLY A 325 -13.43 -17.54 -19.07
C GLY A 325 -14.88 -18.02 -18.89
N SER A 326 -15.65 -17.51 -17.92
CA SER A 326 -17.09 -17.82 -17.80
C SER A 326 -17.93 -17.13 -18.90
N SER A 327 -17.60 -15.88 -19.22
CA SER A 327 -17.99 -15.12 -20.43
C SER A 327 -17.20 -13.80 -20.44
N ASN A 328 -17.14 -13.08 -21.57
CA ASN A 328 -16.51 -11.74 -21.59
C ASN A 328 -17.22 -10.73 -20.65
N ASP A 329 -18.48 -10.97 -20.31
CA ASP A 329 -19.28 -10.10 -19.44
C ASP A 329 -19.04 -10.39 -17.94
N ASP A 330 -18.52 -11.58 -17.62
CA ASP A 330 -18.29 -12.06 -16.25
C ASP A 330 -16.84 -11.91 -15.77
N ALA A 331 -15.84 -11.98 -16.67
CA ALA A 331 -14.40 -11.90 -16.33
C ALA A 331 -13.94 -10.46 -16.05
N ARG A 332 -14.57 -9.80 -15.09
CA ARG A 332 -14.42 -8.37 -14.79
C ARG A 332 -13.12 -8.01 -14.10
N TYR A 333 -12.50 -8.99 -13.45
CA TYR A 333 -11.27 -8.80 -12.69
C TYR A 333 -10.20 -9.75 -13.20
N SER A 334 -8.94 -9.36 -13.09
CA SER A 334 -7.79 -10.24 -13.33
C SER A 334 -7.21 -10.84 -12.05
N ASN A 335 -7.45 -10.19 -10.90
CA ASN A 335 -7.26 -10.77 -9.58
C ASN A 335 -8.15 -10.06 -8.55
N SER A 336 -8.26 -10.63 -7.34
CA SER A 336 -8.75 -9.91 -6.17
C SER A 336 -8.08 -10.36 -4.88
N VAL A 337 -7.98 -9.43 -3.93
CA VAL A 337 -7.34 -9.66 -2.63
C VAL A 337 -8.04 -8.85 -1.54
N ALA A 338 -8.23 -9.46 -0.37
CA ALA A 338 -8.52 -8.74 0.86
C ALA A 338 -7.19 -8.42 1.54
N THR A 339 -6.93 -7.14 1.82
CA THR A 339 -5.63 -6.63 2.24
C THR A 339 -5.45 -6.58 3.74
N ASP A 340 -6.53 -6.34 4.50
CA ASP A 340 -6.47 -6.22 5.94
C ASP A 340 -7.84 -6.48 6.60
N ILE A 341 -7.83 -6.82 7.89
CA ILE A 341 -9.02 -7.11 8.72
C ILE A 341 -8.78 -6.65 10.16
N ASN A 342 -9.82 -6.15 10.82
CA ASN A 342 -9.77 -5.75 12.23
C ASN A 342 -10.64 -6.63 13.14
N GLU A 343 -10.62 -6.36 14.45
CA GLU A 343 -11.34 -7.12 15.47
C GLU A 343 -12.87 -7.09 15.34
N ASN A 344 -13.41 -6.12 14.58
CA ASN A 344 -14.84 -6.04 14.27
C ASN A 344 -15.25 -6.99 13.14
N LEU A 345 -14.29 -7.79 12.64
CA LEU A 345 -14.40 -8.63 11.46
C LEU A 345 -14.76 -7.82 10.21
N PHE A 346 -14.39 -6.54 10.20
CA PHE A 346 -14.47 -5.67 9.05
C PHE A 346 -13.16 -5.78 8.27
N ALA A 347 -13.26 -6.12 6.99
CA ALA A 347 -12.12 -6.28 6.11
C ALA A 347 -12.17 -5.33 4.92
N VAL A 348 -11.01 -5.01 4.38
CA VAL A 348 -10.86 -4.16 3.20
C VAL A 348 -10.06 -4.89 2.12
N GLY A 349 -10.17 -4.45 0.88
CA GLY A 349 -9.46 -5.06 -0.23
C GLY A 349 -9.69 -4.35 -1.55
N TYR A 350 -9.20 -4.97 -2.61
CA TYR A 350 -9.42 -4.50 -3.97
C TYR A 350 -9.43 -5.64 -4.99
N SER A 351 -9.97 -5.33 -6.18
CA SER A 351 -9.96 -6.22 -7.34
C SER A 351 -9.40 -5.49 -8.54
N LYS A 352 -8.37 -6.02 -9.20
CA LYS A 352 -7.82 -5.41 -10.42
C LYS A 352 -8.80 -5.57 -11.54
N ARG A 353 -9.23 -4.47 -12.18
CA ARG A 353 -10.03 -4.56 -13.39
C ARG A 353 -9.24 -5.22 -14.50
N ASN A 354 -9.89 -6.15 -15.18
CA ASN A 354 -9.34 -6.74 -16.38
C ASN A 354 -9.23 -5.65 -17.47
N GLY A 355 -8.06 -5.51 -18.09
CA GLY A 355 -7.80 -4.44 -19.06
C GLY A 355 -8.64 -4.51 -20.34
N TYR A 356 -9.33 -5.63 -20.61
CA TYR A 356 -10.29 -5.75 -21.71
C TYR A 356 -11.68 -5.18 -21.39
N VAL A 357 -11.99 -4.95 -20.11
CA VAL A 357 -13.29 -4.46 -19.63
C VAL A 357 -13.12 -3.24 -18.70
N PRO A 358 -12.50 -2.15 -19.18
CA PRO A 358 -12.27 -0.95 -18.38
C PRO A 358 -13.58 -0.27 -17.98
N GLU A 359 -13.58 0.41 -16.83
CA GLU A 359 -14.71 1.15 -16.30
C GLU A 359 -14.40 2.66 -16.39
N ASN A 360 -15.24 3.42 -17.12
CA ASN A 360 -15.02 4.85 -17.39
C ASN A 360 -13.59 5.19 -17.83
N GLY A 361 -13.00 4.31 -18.65
CA GLY A 361 -11.68 4.53 -19.24
C GLY A 361 -10.49 4.29 -18.30
N SER A 362 -10.68 3.60 -17.18
CA SER A 362 -9.62 3.06 -16.32
C SER A 362 -9.77 1.55 -16.16
N ALA A 363 -8.64 0.84 -16.09
CA ALA A 363 -8.57 -0.58 -15.76
C ALA A 363 -7.85 -0.81 -14.42
N GLY A 364 -7.82 0.17 -13.53
CA GLY A 364 -7.13 0.05 -12.24
C GLY A 364 -7.88 -0.80 -11.20
N ASN A 365 -7.39 -0.74 -9.96
CA ASN A 365 -7.90 -1.50 -8.83
C ASN A 365 -9.23 -0.89 -8.32
N LYS A 366 -10.23 -1.73 -8.08
CA LYS A 366 -11.52 -1.33 -7.50
C LYS A 366 -11.54 -1.74 -6.04
N MET A 367 -11.60 -0.76 -5.15
CA MET A 367 -11.62 -0.97 -3.70
C MET A 367 -12.99 -1.48 -3.23
N PHE A 368 -12.98 -2.42 -2.29
CA PHE A 368 -14.15 -2.93 -1.62
C PHE A 368 -13.94 -3.07 -0.12
N VAL A 369 -15.06 -3.21 0.59
CA VAL A 369 -15.10 -3.60 2.00
C VAL A 369 -15.93 -4.87 2.17
N VAL A 370 -15.67 -5.61 3.25
CA VAL A 370 -16.50 -6.72 3.74
C VAL A 370 -16.91 -6.36 5.16
N THR A 371 -18.20 -6.18 5.38
CA THR A 371 -18.71 -5.66 6.66
C THR A 371 -18.77 -6.70 7.78
N ASP A 372 -18.72 -7.98 7.43
CA ASP A 372 -18.67 -9.11 8.36
C ASP A 372 -18.00 -10.31 7.69
N ALA A 373 -16.73 -10.56 8.05
CA ALA A 373 -15.97 -11.71 7.58
C ALA A 373 -16.45 -13.06 8.16
N SER A 374 -17.23 -13.04 9.24
CA SER A 374 -17.77 -14.27 9.86
C SER A 374 -18.98 -14.83 9.12
N ALA A 375 -19.65 -14.00 8.30
CA ALA A 375 -20.83 -14.37 7.53
C ALA A 375 -20.62 -15.70 6.78
N SER A 376 -21.70 -16.46 6.59
CA SER A 376 -21.65 -17.70 5.79
C SER A 376 -21.18 -17.43 4.36
N THR A 377 -21.49 -16.23 3.84
CA THR A 377 -21.08 -15.75 2.53
C THR A 377 -20.59 -14.30 2.67
N PRO A 378 -19.29 -14.09 3.00
CA PRO A 378 -18.73 -12.75 3.05
C PRO A 378 -18.85 -12.11 1.66
N THR A 379 -19.25 -10.84 1.60
CA THR A 379 -19.60 -10.16 0.34
C THR A 379 -18.84 -8.84 0.22
N ALA A 380 -18.23 -8.63 -0.94
CA ALA A 380 -17.56 -7.37 -1.27
C ALA A 380 -18.58 -6.28 -1.60
N THR A 381 -18.47 -5.14 -0.93
CA THR A 381 -19.18 -3.90 -1.25
C THR A 381 -18.18 -2.89 -1.81
N TYR A 382 -18.28 -2.60 -3.11
CA TYR A 382 -17.38 -1.65 -3.77
C TYR A 382 -17.69 -0.20 -3.37
N LEU A 383 -16.62 0.58 -3.17
CA LEU A 383 -16.72 1.98 -2.77
C LEU A 383 -17.26 2.85 -3.91
N SER A 384 -18.08 3.85 -3.57
CA SER A 384 -18.63 4.81 -4.52
C SER A 384 -19.02 6.13 -3.84
N GLY A 385 -19.07 7.20 -4.62
CA GLY A 385 -19.44 8.55 -4.14
C GLY A 385 -18.27 9.31 -3.50
N GLY A 386 -18.43 10.61 -3.31
CA GLY A 386 -17.37 11.48 -2.78
C GLY A 386 -16.09 11.39 -3.63
N ILE A 387 -14.97 11.06 -2.98
CA ILE A 387 -13.67 10.84 -3.63
C ILE A 387 -13.62 9.55 -4.47
N PHE A 388 -14.57 8.62 -4.31
CA PHE A 388 -14.69 7.39 -5.08
C PHE A 388 -15.65 7.57 -6.27
N PHE A 389 -15.32 8.49 -7.18
CA PHE A 389 -16.14 8.76 -8.36
C PHE A 389 -16.23 7.55 -9.31
N GLY A 390 -17.15 7.60 -10.28
CA GLY A 390 -17.36 6.50 -11.23
C GLY A 390 -16.07 6.16 -12.00
N GLY A 391 -15.63 4.91 -11.90
CA GLY A 391 -14.35 4.45 -12.48
C GLY A 391 -13.09 5.00 -11.80
N ALA A 392 -13.18 5.55 -10.58
CA ALA A 392 -12.01 5.77 -9.74
C ALA A 392 -11.35 4.41 -9.41
N SER A 393 -10.04 4.40 -9.55
CA SER A 393 -9.16 3.30 -9.18
C SER A 393 -8.41 3.63 -7.89
N GLY A 394 -7.93 2.60 -7.20
CA GLY A 394 -7.19 2.76 -5.95
C GLY A 394 -7.06 1.46 -5.16
N GLU A 395 -6.43 1.56 -4.00
CA GLU A 395 -6.16 0.44 -3.10
C GLU A 395 -6.56 0.82 -1.68
N ALA A 396 -7.40 0.00 -1.04
CA ALA A 396 -7.60 0.05 0.40
C ALA A 396 -6.54 -0.86 1.04
N LYS A 397 -5.71 -0.32 1.93
CA LYS A 397 -4.45 -0.96 2.35
C LYS A 397 -4.47 -1.47 3.78
N ALA A 398 -4.95 -0.65 4.71
CA ALA A 398 -4.93 -0.97 6.13
C ALA A 398 -6.18 -0.44 6.83
N VAL A 399 -6.61 -1.12 7.89
CA VAL A 399 -7.76 -0.75 8.71
C VAL A 399 -7.46 -0.88 10.20
N ASN A 400 -7.88 0.11 11.00
CA ASN A 400 -7.78 0.06 12.46
C ASN A 400 -9.04 -0.53 13.11
N ASN A 401 -9.02 -0.76 14.42
CA ASN A 401 -10.14 -1.32 15.19
C ASN A 401 -11.37 -0.39 15.32
N PHE A 402 -11.31 0.80 14.73
CA PHE A 402 -12.42 1.75 14.67
C PHE A 402 -13.09 1.81 13.29
N ASN A 403 -12.78 0.84 12.41
CA ASN A 403 -13.24 0.76 11.03
C ASN A 403 -12.82 1.97 10.18
N GLU A 404 -11.73 2.64 10.56
CA GLU A 404 -11.08 3.61 9.71
C GLU A 404 -10.05 2.91 8.87
N PHE A 405 -10.22 3.00 7.56
CA PHE A 405 -9.27 2.42 6.63
C PHE A 405 -8.66 3.50 5.76
N VAL A 406 -7.40 3.25 5.39
CA VAL A 406 -6.59 4.16 4.60
C VAL A 406 -6.12 3.48 3.31
N GLY A 407 -5.71 4.30 2.37
CA GLY A 407 -5.24 3.80 1.09
C GLY A 407 -4.93 4.90 0.10
N GLN A 408 -4.97 4.54 -1.17
CA GLN A 408 -4.76 5.42 -2.31
C GLN A 408 -5.98 5.44 -3.22
N VAL A 409 -6.31 6.59 -3.80
CA VAL A 409 -7.36 6.73 -4.80
C VAL A 409 -6.96 7.72 -5.89
N ASP A 410 -7.47 7.51 -7.10
CA ASP A 410 -7.40 8.48 -8.19
C ASP A 410 -7.92 9.86 -7.74
N ALA A 411 -7.22 10.91 -8.15
CA ALA A 411 -7.55 12.30 -7.88
C ALA A 411 -8.12 13.03 -9.11
N GLU A 412 -8.19 12.36 -10.25
CA GLU A 412 -8.64 12.94 -11.51
C GLU A 412 -9.34 11.91 -12.40
N THR A 413 -10.16 12.39 -13.34
CA THR A 413 -11.03 11.56 -14.18
C THR A 413 -10.51 11.40 -15.60
N THR A 414 -9.23 11.73 -15.86
CA THR A 414 -8.63 11.60 -17.19
C THR A 414 -8.69 10.14 -17.66
N ARG A 415 -8.76 9.90 -18.96
CA ARG A 415 -8.82 8.53 -19.49
C ARG A 415 -7.41 7.91 -19.42
N GLU A 416 -7.27 6.75 -18.78
CA GLU A 416 -6.01 6.01 -18.74
C GLU A 416 -5.86 5.10 -19.95
N VAL A 417 -6.98 4.54 -20.43
CA VAL A 417 -7.03 3.78 -21.68
C VAL A 417 -6.66 4.69 -22.85
N ASP A 418 -5.57 4.35 -23.53
CA ASP A 418 -4.89 5.12 -24.56
C ASP A 418 -4.34 6.47 -24.04
N GLY A 419 -4.21 6.61 -22.73
CA GLY A 419 -3.78 7.83 -22.04
C GLY A 419 -2.62 7.57 -21.07
N SER A 420 -2.50 8.44 -20.07
CA SER A 420 -1.53 8.32 -18.98
C SER A 420 -2.19 7.82 -17.70
N GLU A 421 -1.38 7.25 -16.82
CA GLU A 421 -1.77 6.99 -15.43
C GLU A 421 -2.33 8.27 -14.77
N ARG A 422 -3.38 8.10 -13.97
CA ARG A 422 -3.99 9.18 -13.18
C ARG A 422 -3.13 9.53 -11.97
N ARG A 423 -3.18 10.80 -11.57
CA ARG A 423 -2.62 11.20 -10.27
C ARG A 423 -3.42 10.60 -9.13
N HIS A 424 -2.71 10.18 -8.10
CA HIS A 424 -3.26 9.59 -6.89
C HIS A 424 -3.19 10.50 -5.67
N ARG A 425 -4.06 10.25 -4.69
CA ARG A 425 -4.01 10.84 -3.34
C ARG A 425 -4.23 9.78 -2.28
N GLY A 426 -3.56 9.98 -1.14
CA GLY A 426 -3.85 9.21 0.06
C GLY A 426 -5.21 9.59 0.63
N PHE A 427 -5.97 8.62 1.13
CA PHE A 427 -7.28 8.86 1.75
C PHE A 427 -7.41 8.16 3.11
N ILE A 428 -8.39 8.63 3.88
CA ILE A 428 -8.96 7.92 5.03
C ILE A 428 -10.48 7.85 4.88
N TYR A 429 -11.07 6.72 5.26
CA TYR A 429 -12.52 6.56 5.34
C TYR A 429 -12.90 5.88 6.66
N PRO A 430 -13.52 6.60 7.62
CA PRO A 430 -14.21 5.99 8.75
C PRO A 430 -15.52 5.36 8.28
N TYR A 431 -15.51 4.06 8.06
CA TYR A 431 -16.66 3.34 7.52
C TYR A 431 -17.69 3.09 8.63
N ASN A 432 -18.89 3.66 8.47
CA ASN A 432 -19.94 3.55 9.48
C ASN A 432 -20.75 2.25 9.29
N VAL A 433 -20.49 1.27 10.15
CA VAL A 433 -21.24 0.01 10.23
C VAL A 433 -21.66 -0.26 11.66
N ALA A 434 -22.68 -1.10 11.86
CA ALA A 434 -23.16 -1.45 13.19
C ALA A 434 -22.09 -2.12 14.08
N SER A 435 -21.06 -2.72 13.48
CA SER A 435 -19.91 -3.30 14.18
C SER A 435 -18.86 -2.26 14.59
N SER A 436 -19.00 -0.98 14.21
CA SER A 436 -18.09 0.07 14.68
C SER A 436 -18.20 0.19 16.20
N LYS A 437 -17.07 -0.02 16.88
CA LYS A 437 -16.96 0.10 18.35
C LYS A 437 -17.31 1.50 18.88
N ASP A 438 -17.33 2.53 18.01
CA ASP A 438 -17.56 3.91 18.46
C ASP A 438 -18.15 4.87 17.40
N GLU A 439 -19.31 5.46 17.69
CA GLU A 439 -19.91 6.52 16.87
C GLU A 439 -19.02 7.79 16.83
N ARG A 440 -18.14 8.00 17.82
CA ARG A 440 -17.42 9.27 18.03
C ARG A 440 -16.30 9.55 17.03
N ARG A 441 -15.72 8.52 16.38
CA ARG A 441 -14.64 8.71 15.38
C ARG A 441 -15.18 9.00 13.99
N VAL A 442 -16.26 8.34 13.58
CA VAL A 442 -16.98 8.66 12.34
C VAL A 442 -17.37 10.14 12.29
N ASP A 443 -17.78 10.69 13.43
CA ASP A 443 -18.14 12.10 13.60
C ASP A 443 -16.98 13.10 13.39
N ILE A 444 -15.74 12.70 13.66
CA ILE A 444 -14.54 13.55 13.46
C ILE A 444 -14.41 13.90 11.97
N PHE A 445 -14.80 13.00 11.09
CA PHE A 445 -14.69 13.13 9.64
C PHE A 445 -16.03 13.37 8.95
N ASN A 446 -17.06 13.78 9.68
CA ASN A 446 -18.39 14.04 9.12
C ASN A 446 -19.00 12.82 8.37
N GLY A 447 -18.64 11.59 8.76
CA GLY A 447 -19.18 10.36 8.20
C GLY A 447 -18.87 10.10 6.72
N GLN A 448 -17.80 10.68 6.19
CA GLN A 448 -17.40 10.50 4.79
C GLN A 448 -15.89 10.28 4.64
N ALA A 449 -15.50 9.80 3.47
CA ALA A 449 -14.09 9.68 3.08
C ALA A 449 -13.49 11.04 2.73
N TRP A 450 -12.20 11.21 3.03
CA TRP A 450 -11.43 12.42 2.74
C TRP A 450 -10.11 12.09 2.09
N TRP A 451 -9.66 12.94 1.17
CA TRP A 451 -8.25 13.00 0.85
C TRP A 451 -7.48 13.55 2.05
N LEU A 452 -6.35 12.93 2.38
CA LEU A 452 -5.50 13.36 3.50
C LEU A 452 -4.93 14.76 3.28
N ASP A 453 -4.81 15.17 2.02
CA ASP A 453 -4.50 16.55 1.64
C ASP A 453 -5.46 17.58 2.25
N ASP A 454 -6.77 17.29 2.31
CA ASP A 454 -7.77 18.19 2.91
C ASP A 454 -7.65 18.22 4.43
N LEU A 455 -7.29 17.09 5.03
CA LEU A 455 -7.17 16.95 6.48
C LEU A 455 -5.89 17.55 7.05
N THR A 456 -4.89 17.79 6.19
CA THR A 456 -3.63 18.46 6.55
C THR A 456 -3.62 19.94 6.19
N ASN A 457 -4.60 20.42 5.42
CA ASN A 457 -4.66 21.81 4.98
C ASN A 457 -5.09 22.76 6.10
N ASP A 458 -4.39 23.88 6.23
CA ASP A 458 -4.61 24.90 7.25
C ASP A 458 -5.09 26.24 6.67
N GLY A 459 -5.31 26.28 5.35
CA GLY A 459 -5.70 27.49 4.63
C GLY A 459 -4.56 28.49 4.45
N ASN A 460 -3.34 28.17 4.90
CA ASN A 460 -2.19 29.05 4.82
C ASN A 460 -1.21 28.56 3.75
N ALA A 461 -1.06 29.34 2.67
CA ALA A 461 -0.11 29.01 1.61
C ALA A 461 1.34 28.94 2.12
N SER A 462 1.68 29.63 3.21
CA SER A 462 3.00 29.56 3.86
C SER A 462 3.08 28.55 5.00
N GLY A 463 2.03 27.74 5.21
CA GLY A 463 1.94 26.76 6.30
C GLY A 463 2.92 25.59 6.12
N GLU A 464 3.30 24.99 7.26
CA GLU A 464 4.25 23.86 7.28
C GLU A 464 3.71 22.64 6.52
N ASN A 465 2.43 22.30 6.73
CA ASN A 465 1.78 21.22 6.00
C ASN A 465 1.63 21.52 4.50
N ASN A 466 1.62 22.79 4.09
CA ASN A 466 1.56 23.14 2.68
C ASN A 466 2.88 22.85 1.93
N LYS A 467 3.91 22.30 2.59
CA LYS A 467 5.12 21.75 1.94
C LYS A 467 4.90 20.37 1.31
N PHE A 468 3.80 19.70 1.67
CA PHE A 468 3.54 18.31 1.31
C PHE A 468 2.23 18.14 0.54
N ARG A 469 2.15 17.08 -0.27
CA ARG A 469 0.89 16.48 -0.77
C ARG A 469 0.94 14.98 -0.54
N ILE A 470 -0.08 14.44 0.12
CA ILE A 470 -0.15 13.03 0.51
C ILE A 470 -0.65 12.21 -0.67
N ILE A 471 0.19 11.33 -1.20
CA ILE A 471 -0.08 10.55 -2.41
C ILE A 471 -0.49 9.11 -2.12
N ASP A 472 -0.19 8.61 -0.93
CA ASP A 472 -0.52 7.25 -0.49
C ASP A 472 -0.55 7.17 1.04
N ALA A 473 -1.38 6.27 1.58
CA ALA A 473 -1.41 5.93 3.00
C ALA A 473 -1.40 4.41 3.17
N SER A 474 -0.36 3.91 3.82
CA SER A 474 0.00 2.49 3.86
C SER A 474 -0.39 1.80 5.16
N GLY A 475 -0.56 2.55 6.24
CA GLY A 475 -0.91 1.99 7.55
C GLY A 475 -1.60 3.00 8.44
N ILE A 476 -2.46 2.52 9.33
CA ILE A 476 -3.12 3.30 10.37
C ILE A 476 -3.17 2.46 11.66
N ASN A 477 -2.88 3.07 12.81
CA ASN A 477 -3.04 2.40 14.10
C ASN A 477 -4.30 2.87 14.85
N ASP A 478 -4.57 2.25 15.99
CA ASP A 478 -5.75 2.54 16.81
C ASP A 478 -5.68 3.93 17.47
N ALA A 479 -4.49 4.49 17.66
CA ALA A 479 -4.31 5.89 18.04
C ALA A 479 -4.69 6.89 16.93
N GLY A 480 -4.94 6.42 15.70
CA GLY A 480 -5.29 7.24 14.54
C GLY A 480 -4.09 7.85 13.81
N VAL A 481 -2.87 7.41 14.14
CA VAL A 481 -1.64 7.83 13.46
C VAL A 481 -1.48 7.05 12.17
N ILE A 482 -1.16 7.75 11.08
CA ILE A 482 -1.09 7.18 9.73
C ILE A 482 0.36 7.18 9.23
N SER A 483 0.81 6.05 8.71
CA SER A 483 2.00 5.96 7.84
C SER A 483 1.60 6.30 6.41
N ALA A 484 2.29 7.26 5.79
CA ALA A 484 1.97 7.74 4.47
C ALA A 484 3.22 8.07 3.64
N THR A 485 3.00 8.22 2.34
CA THR A 485 3.98 8.77 1.41
C THR A 485 3.47 10.10 0.88
N ALA A 486 4.35 11.10 0.84
CA ALA A 486 4.05 12.41 0.33
C ALA A 486 5.05 12.82 -0.76
N ILE A 487 4.62 13.75 -1.61
CA ILE A 487 5.53 14.58 -2.40
C ILE A 487 5.78 15.89 -1.66
N LYS A 488 7.05 16.29 -1.58
CA LYS A 488 7.52 17.49 -0.88
C LYS A 488 8.11 18.48 -1.86
N CYS A 489 7.71 19.75 -1.76
CA CYS A 489 8.23 20.80 -2.62
C CYS A 489 9.61 21.29 -2.16
N THR A 490 10.59 21.19 -3.06
CA THR A 490 11.98 21.64 -2.84
C THR A 490 12.45 22.50 -4.03
N VAL A 491 12.99 23.69 -3.76
CA VAL A 491 13.55 24.58 -4.79
C VAL A 491 15.00 24.90 -4.50
N GLY A 492 15.88 24.60 -5.45
CA GLY A 492 17.32 24.79 -5.26
C GLY A 492 17.89 24.00 -4.08
N GLY A 493 17.27 22.88 -3.72
CA GLY A 493 17.65 22.07 -2.55
C GLY A 493 17.12 22.58 -1.21
N THR A 494 16.26 23.60 -1.20
CA THR A 494 15.61 24.10 0.01
C THR A 494 14.12 23.77 -0.01
N THR A 495 13.63 23.09 1.03
CA THR A 495 12.21 22.80 1.20
C THR A 495 11.42 24.10 1.40
N GLN A 496 10.29 24.21 0.71
CA GLN A 496 9.38 25.35 0.86
C GLN A 496 7.93 24.94 0.61
N PRO A 497 6.94 25.74 1.06
CA PRO A 497 5.54 25.48 0.75
C PRO A 497 5.26 25.53 -0.76
N TYR A 498 4.23 24.79 -1.18
CA TYR A 498 3.62 24.93 -2.49
C TYR A 498 3.06 26.36 -2.68
N ASP A 499 2.98 26.83 -3.93
CA ASP A 499 2.63 28.22 -4.24
C ASP A 499 1.25 28.64 -3.70
N THR A 500 0.30 27.71 -3.71
CA THR A 500 -1.05 27.86 -3.16
C THR A 500 -1.41 26.65 -2.30
N THR A 501 -2.56 26.72 -1.62
CA THR A 501 -3.11 25.58 -0.88
C THR A 501 -3.86 24.60 -1.77
N SER A 502 -4.08 24.90 -3.05
CA SER A 502 -4.86 24.06 -3.96
C SER A 502 -4.21 22.70 -4.23
N HIS A 503 -5.04 21.70 -4.58
CA HIS A 503 -4.57 20.34 -4.89
C HIS A 503 -3.64 20.28 -6.11
N ASN A 504 -3.83 21.19 -7.07
CA ASN A 504 -3.04 21.34 -8.30
C ASN A 504 -2.04 22.50 -8.23
N SER A 505 -1.68 22.97 -7.03
CA SER A 505 -0.66 24.01 -6.88
C SER A 505 0.67 23.59 -7.51
N TYR A 506 1.36 24.55 -8.13
CA TYR A 506 2.74 24.36 -8.53
C TYR A 506 3.69 24.35 -7.31
N CYS A 507 4.82 23.66 -7.46
CA CYS A 507 5.97 23.81 -6.59
C CYS A 507 6.90 24.87 -7.18
N GLY A 508 7.10 25.98 -6.48
CA GLY A 508 8.09 27.00 -6.85
C GLY A 508 7.86 27.65 -8.21
N GLY A 509 6.60 27.89 -8.58
CA GLY A 509 6.22 28.45 -9.88
C GLY A 509 6.60 27.58 -11.08
N ALA A 510 6.75 26.27 -10.88
CA ALA A 510 7.27 25.33 -11.87
C ALA A 510 8.66 25.72 -12.42
N ALA A 511 9.48 26.37 -11.59
CA ALA A 511 10.85 26.72 -11.96
C ALA A 511 11.69 25.47 -12.26
N SER A 512 12.71 25.61 -13.12
CA SER A 512 13.54 24.47 -13.55
C SER A 512 14.39 23.82 -12.45
N ASN A 513 14.54 24.51 -11.31
CA ASN A 513 15.18 24.04 -10.09
C ASN A 513 14.18 23.64 -8.99
N ALA A 514 12.88 23.64 -9.30
CA ALA A 514 11.83 23.09 -8.45
C ALA A 514 11.68 21.59 -8.70
N VAL A 515 11.62 20.83 -7.61
CA VAL A 515 11.55 19.37 -7.61
C VAL A 515 10.53 18.97 -6.55
N GLU A 516 9.70 18.00 -6.90
CA GLU A 516 8.85 17.28 -5.95
C GLU A 516 9.59 16.00 -5.52
N GLU A 517 9.96 15.93 -4.25
CA GLU A 517 10.70 14.81 -3.67
C GLU A 517 9.72 13.84 -2.99
N VAL A 518 9.86 12.54 -3.25
CA VAL A 518 9.04 11.50 -2.60
C VAL A 518 9.61 11.21 -1.22
N VAL A 519 8.81 11.44 -0.17
CA VAL A 519 9.21 11.32 1.23
C VAL A 519 8.22 10.50 2.05
N ALA A 520 8.74 9.77 3.04
CA ALA A 520 7.91 9.12 4.05
C ALA A 520 7.43 10.17 5.06
N VAL A 521 6.15 10.12 5.40
CA VAL A 521 5.56 11.01 6.40
C VAL A 521 4.68 10.23 7.36
N LYS A 522 4.59 10.74 8.59
CA LYS A 522 3.63 10.33 9.59
C LYS A 522 2.58 11.42 9.72
N LEU A 523 1.30 11.05 9.67
CA LEU A 523 0.22 11.97 9.97
C LEU A 523 -0.22 11.74 11.41
N ILE A 524 -0.06 12.76 12.24
CA ILE A 524 -0.38 12.69 13.67
C ILE A 524 -1.65 13.50 13.92
N PRO A 525 -2.71 12.90 14.49
CA PRO A 525 -3.92 13.62 14.86
C PRO A 525 -3.62 14.78 15.81
N ILE A 526 -4.29 15.92 15.57
CA ILE A 526 -4.17 17.10 16.42
C ILE A 526 -5.26 17.03 17.50
N ALA A 527 -4.83 17.04 18.75
CA ALA A 527 -5.70 16.93 19.91
C ALA A 527 -6.79 18.03 19.92
N GLY A 528 -8.04 17.62 20.12
CA GLY A 528 -9.21 18.50 20.18
C GLY A 528 -9.79 18.91 18.83
N LYS A 529 -9.17 18.53 17.70
CA LYS A 529 -9.67 18.84 16.34
C LYS A 529 -10.73 17.85 15.87
N GLY A 530 -11.65 18.34 15.03
CA GLY A 530 -12.68 17.49 14.42
C GLY A 530 -13.33 18.13 13.20
N LYS A 531 -14.53 17.68 12.83
CA LYS A 531 -15.20 18.06 11.56
C LYS A 531 -15.31 19.56 11.30
N ALA A 532 -15.39 20.38 12.36
CA ALA A 532 -15.47 21.83 12.24
C ALA A 532 -14.15 22.49 11.82
N ASP A 533 -13.03 21.80 12.01
CA ASP A 533 -11.69 22.26 11.67
C ASP A 533 -11.23 21.80 10.28
N ILE A 534 -11.97 20.91 9.62
CA ILE A 534 -11.63 20.44 8.26
C ILE A 534 -11.68 21.62 7.28
N GLN A 535 -10.59 21.80 6.54
CA GLN A 535 -10.50 22.82 5.49
C GLN A 535 -10.11 22.17 4.17
N THR A 536 -11.08 21.99 3.28
CA THR A 536 -10.82 21.43 1.95
C THR A 536 -9.91 22.32 1.13
N ARG A 537 -8.98 21.72 0.38
CA ARG A 537 -8.20 22.45 -0.62
C ARG A 537 -9.07 22.74 -1.84
N SER A 538 -8.78 23.87 -2.48
CA SER A 538 -9.40 24.22 -3.76
C SER A 538 -8.69 23.56 -4.94
N ALA A 539 -9.23 23.78 -6.14
CA ALA A 539 -8.49 23.63 -7.39
C ALA A 539 -8.29 25.02 -7.99
N ASP A 540 -7.05 25.37 -8.34
CA ASP A 540 -6.74 26.62 -9.02
C ASP A 540 -7.32 26.57 -10.45
N SER A 541 -8.06 27.61 -10.82
CA SER A 541 -8.49 27.80 -12.21
C SER A 541 -7.30 28.26 -13.04
N GLU A 542 -6.86 27.47 -14.02
CA GLU A 542 -5.85 27.97 -14.95
C GLU A 542 -6.42 29.17 -15.73
N LYS A 543 -5.80 30.35 -15.57
CA LYS A 543 -5.97 31.43 -16.54
C LYS A 543 -5.30 31.00 -17.83
N VAL A 544 -6.06 30.38 -18.73
CA VAL A 544 -5.64 30.25 -20.12
C VAL A 544 -5.77 31.63 -20.78
N ASP A 545 -4.79 32.51 -20.55
CA ASP A 545 -4.63 33.70 -21.38
C ASP A 545 -4.19 33.23 -22.77
N ARG A 546 -5.18 33.04 -23.66
CA ARG A 546 -4.96 32.81 -25.08
C ARG A 546 -4.37 34.07 -25.71
N GLN A 547 -3.06 34.27 -25.57
CA GLN A 547 -2.33 35.11 -26.51
C GLN A 547 -2.16 34.29 -27.79
N GLY A 548 -2.98 34.61 -28.79
CA GLY A 548 -2.95 34.00 -30.10
C GLY A 548 -1.56 34.11 -30.73
N GLY A 549 -0.96 32.95 -31.02
CA GLY A 549 0.28 32.82 -31.76
C GLY A 549 0.43 31.38 -32.22
N SER A 550 0.36 31.17 -33.53
CA SER A 550 0.40 29.86 -34.20
C SER A 550 1.75 29.15 -34.01
N LEU A 551 1.84 28.28 -33.00
CA LEU A 551 2.82 27.19 -32.88
C LEU A 551 2.10 26.10 -32.05
N GLY A 552 1.32 25.19 -32.61
CA GLY A 552 1.80 24.10 -33.46
C GLY A 552 2.04 22.84 -32.60
N TRP A 553 0.96 22.12 -32.25
CA TRP A 553 0.87 20.68 -31.86
C TRP A 553 1.79 20.10 -30.75
N PHE A 554 2.88 20.74 -30.34
CA PHE A 554 3.90 20.20 -29.44
C PHE A 554 3.77 20.63 -27.95
N ALA A 555 2.76 21.42 -27.61
CA ALA A 555 2.55 21.93 -26.25
C ALA A 555 1.62 21.07 -25.37
N LEU A 556 0.95 20.06 -25.94
CA LEU A 556 0.05 19.16 -25.19
C LEU A 556 0.76 17.90 -24.64
N THR A 557 2.05 17.76 -24.90
CA THR A 557 2.88 16.65 -24.37
C THR A 557 3.67 17.05 -23.12
N VAL A 558 3.67 18.34 -22.74
CA VAL A 558 4.56 18.86 -21.68
C VAL A 558 3.95 18.79 -20.27
N LEU A 559 2.63 18.60 -20.13
CA LEU A 559 1.99 18.48 -18.79
C LEU A 559 1.90 17.03 -18.27
N GLY A 560 2.01 16.02 -19.14
CA GLY A 560 2.14 14.60 -18.74
C GLY A 560 3.57 14.15 -18.46
N LEU A 561 4.57 14.99 -18.78
CA LEU A 561 6.01 14.69 -18.63
C LEU A 561 6.67 15.41 -17.44
N LEU A 562 5.94 16.25 -16.70
CA LEU A 562 6.47 16.87 -15.48
C LEU A 562 6.59 15.87 -14.31
N GLY A 563 5.98 14.68 -14.42
CA GLY A 563 6.27 13.53 -13.54
C GLY A 563 7.63 12.85 -13.79
N PHE A 564 8.39 13.24 -14.82
CA PHE A 564 9.66 12.59 -15.20
C PHE A 564 10.83 13.52 -15.50
N ARG A 565 10.87 14.75 -14.94
CA ARG A 565 12.17 15.41 -14.71
C ARG A 565 12.82 14.91 -13.41
N ARG A 566 12.93 13.58 -13.30
CA ARG A 566 13.83 12.93 -12.35
C ARG A 566 15.25 13.11 -12.86
N LYS A 567 15.98 14.08 -12.30
CA LYS A 567 17.44 14.07 -12.45
C LYS A 567 17.98 12.90 -11.66
N PHE A 568 18.22 11.77 -12.33
CA PHE A 568 19.22 10.83 -11.84
C PHE A 568 20.55 11.58 -11.75
N LYS A 569 21.10 11.66 -10.54
CA LYS A 569 22.50 12.05 -10.33
C LYS A 569 23.39 10.83 -10.44
#